data_AF-A0A225SN65-F1
#
_entry.id   AF-A0A225SN65-F1
#
_cell.length_a   1.000
_cell.length_b   1.000
_cell.length_c   1.000
_cell.angle_alpha   90.00
_cell.angle_beta   90.00
_cell.angle_gamma   90.00
#
_symmetry.space_group_name_H-M   'P 1'
#
loop_
_entity.id
_entity.type
_entity.pdbx_description
1 polymer ?
#
loop_
_entity_poly.entity_id
_entity_poly.type
_entity_poly.pdbx_seq_one_letter_code
_entity_poly.pdbx_strand_id
1 'polypeptide(L)'
;MGRNELENLLRLGQLKPEPPSAAEIDTHLQSGRDRLKDASAPGLSLSGRFLLGYSAAYAFSLAALRRQGFRPASRYVVFQCLPHTLEVGPDVWRLLARAHDVRNGFDTRAVTR
;
A
#
# COMPACT_ATOMS: atom_id res chain seq x y z
N MET A 1 -15.06 -6.38 -11.29
CA MET A 1 -15.64 -5.40 -10.35
C MET A 1 -14.59 -4.31 -10.10
N GLY A 2 -14.68 -3.07 -10.53
CA GLY A 2 -15.45 -2.35 -11.53
C GLY A 2 -14.74 -0.99 -11.64
N ARG A 3 -14.72 -0.33 -12.80
CA ARG A 3 -14.03 0.97 -13.00
C ARG A 3 -14.52 2.09 -12.05
N ASN A 4 -15.68 1.85 -11.42
CA ASN A 4 -16.46 2.78 -10.63
C ASN A 4 -15.78 3.23 -9.32
N GLU A 5 -15.01 2.40 -8.65
CA GLU A 5 -14.41 2.75 -7.36
C GLU A 5 -13.27 3.78 -7.50
N LEU A 6 -12.42 3.67 -8.52
CA LEU A 6 -11.37 4.67 -8.79
C LEU A 6 -11.99 6.01 -9.22
N GLU A 7 -13.02 5.97 -10.06
CA GLU A 7 -13.79 7.14 -10.48
C GLU A 7 -14.50 7.82 -9.29
N ASN A 8 -15.07 7.03 -8.38
CA ASN A 8 -15.63 7.53 -7.13
C ASN A 8 -14.58 8.20 -6.25
N LEU A 9 -13.40 7.62 -6.12
CA LEU A 9 -12.30 8.21 -5.35
C LEU A 9 -11.78 9.51 -5.98
N LEU A 10 -11.76 9.63 -7.31
CA LEU A 10 -11.49 10.90 -8.00
C LEU A 10 -12.55 11.95 -7.68
N ARG A 11 -13.84 11.58 -7.78
CA ARG A 11 -14.96 12.48 -7.47
C ARG A 11 -14.95 12.95 -6.02
N LEU A 12 -14.52 12.10 -5.09
CA LEU A 12 -14.37 12.42 -3.67
C LEU A 12 -13.05 13.16 -3.34
N GLY A 13 -12.22 13.46 -4.33
CA GLY A 13 -10.93 14.14 -4.16
C GLY A 13 -9.87 13.31 -3.42
N GLN A 14 -10.09 12.00 -3.28
CA GLN A 14 -9.18 11.04 -2.65
C GLN A 14 -8.07 10.59 -3.61
N LEU A 15 -8.31 10.71 -4.92
CA LEU A 15 -7.31 10.57 -5.98
C LEU A 15 -7.24 11.87 -6.79
N LYS A 16 -6.08 12.13 -7.37
CA LYS A 16 -5.85 13.20 -8.34
C LYS A 16 -5.28 12.61 -9.63
N PRO A 17 -5.71 13.05 -10.82
CA PRO A 17 -5.07 12.65 -12.06
C PRO A 17 -3.66 13.23 -12.11
N GLU A 18 -2.68 12.38 -12.38
CA GLU A 18 -1.29 12.78 -12.55
C GLU A 18 -0.55 11.75 -13.40
N PRO A 19 0.04 12.16 -14.55
CA PRO A 19 0.74 11.26 -15.46
C PRO A 19 1.77 10.36 -14.74
N PRO A 20 1.91 9.10 -15.17
CA PRO A 20 2.94 8.21 -14.63
C PRO A 20 4.35 8.76 -14.88
N SER A 21 5.22 8.65 -13.88
CA SER A 21 6.66 8.91 -14.02
C SER A 21 7.41 7.59 -13.84
N ALA A 22 8.11 7.13 -14.88
CA ALA A 22 8.87 5.88 -14.84
C ALA A 22 9.89 5.89 -13.70
N ALA A 23 10.62 7.00 -13.53
CA ALA A 23 11.61 7.16 -12.46
C ALA A 23 10.97 7.11 -11.06
N GLU A 24 9.79 7.71 -10.86
CA GLU A 24 9.07 7.63 -9.57
C GLU A 24 8.61 6.20 -9.28
N ILE A 25 8.07 5.53 -10.29
CA ILE A 25 7.63 4.12 -10.20
C ILE A 25 8.80 3.21 -9.83
N ASP A 26 9.92 3.35 -10.53
CA ASP A 26 11.12 2.54 -10.28
C ASP A 26 11.69 2.80 -8.88
N THR A 27 11.70 4.06 -8.45
CA THR A 27 12.10 4.41 -7.07
C THR A 27 11.22 3.72 -6.04
N HIS A 28 9.91 3.68 -6.24
CA HIS A 28 9.00 2.97 -5.34
C HIS A 28 9.20 1.45 -5.36
N LEU A 29 9.41 0.87 -6.55
CA LEU A 29 9.68 -0.56 -6.69
C LEU A 29 10.98 -0.95 -5.98
N GLN A 30 12.06 -0.18 -6.16
CA GLN A 30 13.33 -0.43 -5.49
C GLN A 30 13.19 -0.29 -3.96
N SER A 31 12.61 0.81 -3.52
CA SER A 31 12.31 1.10 -2.12
C SER A 31 11.49 0.01 -1.42
N GLY A 32 10.53 -0.60 -2.14
CA GLY A 32 9.76 -1.73 -1.65
C GLY A 32 10.57 -3.02 -1.55
N ARG A 33 11.42 -3.32 -2.56
CA ARG A 33 12.31 -4.50 -2.55
C ARG A 33 13.31 -4.45 -1.41
N ASP A 34 13.92 -3.29 -1.18
CA ASP A 34 14.91 -3.11 -0.11
C ASP A 34 14.28 -3.34 1.27
N ARG A 35 13.11 -2.74 1.52
CA ARG A 35 12.38 -2.94 2.79
C ARG A 35 11.94 -4.39 3.00
N LEU A 36 11.53 -5.08 1.94
CA LEU A 36 11.15 -6.48 2.03
C LEU A 36 12.35 -7.36 2.38
N LYS A 37 13.52 -7.07 1.79
CA LYS A 37 14.78 -7.72 2.14
C LYS A 37 15.15 -7.46 3.60
N ASP A 38 15.09 -6.20 4.03
CA ASP A 38 15.45 -5.80 5.39
C ASP A 38 14.49 -6.37 6.44
N ALA A 39 13.21 -6.55 6.11
CA ALA A 39 12.24 -7.22 6.98
C ALA A 39 12.62 -8.67 7.32
N SER A 40 13.50 -9.28 6.52
CA SER A 40 14.01 -10.64 6.73
C SER A 40 15.31 -10.66 7.55
N ALA A 41 15.89 -9.52 7.90
CA ALA A 41 17.17 -9.44 8.61
C ALA A 41 17.15 -10.19 9.96
N PRO A 42 18.21 -10.92 10.33
CA PRO A 42 18.34 -11.55 11.64
C PRO A 42 18.31 -10.50 12.77
N GLY A 43 17.79 -10.87 13.94
CA GLY A 43 17.76 -9.99 15.12
C GLY A 43 16.71 -8.87 15.08
N LEU A 44 15.98 -8.69 13.97
CA LEU A 44 14.90 -7.71 13.90
C LEU A 44 13.68 -8.16 14.72
N SER A 45 13.15 -7.24 15.56
CA SER A 45 11.94 -7.48 16.35
C SER A 45 10.71 -7.68 15.46
N LEU A 46 9.68 -8.35 15.98
CA LEU A 46 8.44 -8.57 15.23
C LEU A 46 7.81 -7.26 14.76
N SER A 47 7.76 -6.25 15.62
CA SER A 47 7.26 -4.90 15.27
C SER A 47 8.09 -4.24 14.17
N GLY A 48 9.42 -4.44 14.18
CA GLY A 48 10.30 -3.95 13.13
C GLY A 48 10.05 -4.64 11.79
N ARG A 49 9.89 -5.97 11.79
CA ARG A 49 9.56 -6.76 10.59
C ARG A 49 8.22 -6.33 10.00
N PHE A 50 7.22 -6.15 10.86
CA PHE A 50 5.91 -5.66 10.48
C PHE A 50 5.99 -4.29 9.81
N LEU A 51 6.68 -3.33 10.42
CA LEU A 51 6.77 -1.97 9.88
C LEU A 51 7.46 -1.94 8.51
N LEU A 52 8.52 -2.72 8.33
CA LEU A 52 9.23 -2.85 7.05
C LEU A 52 8.36 -3.54 5.99
N GLY A 53 7.73 -4.67 6.33
CA GLY A 53 6.83 -5.39 5.43
C GLY A 53 5.63 -4.54 4.99
N TYR A 54 4.99 -3.84 5.94
CA TYR A 54 3.93 -2.88 5.67
C TYR A 54 4.40 -1.75 4.73
N SER A 55 5.58 -1.18 5.01
CA SER A 55 6.13 -0.10 4.19
C SER A 55 6.50 -0.56 2.78
N ALA A 56 6.95 -1.81 2.62
CA ALA A 56 7.20 -2.42 1.32
C ALA A 56 5.89 -2.61 0.54
N ALA A 57 4.86 -3.17 1.18
CA ALA A 57 3.54 -3.34 0.55
C ALA A 57 2.95 -2.00 0.11
N TYR A 58 3.08 -0.95 0.93
CA TYR A 58 2.67 0.40 0.57
C TYR A 58 3.41 0.92 -0.67
N ALA A 59 4.74 0.74 -0.73
CA ALA A 59 5.55 1.20 -1.86
C ALA A 59 5.12 0.51 -3.18
N PHE A 60 4.88 -0.80 -3.16
CA PHE A 60 4.39 -1.53 -4.33
C PHE A 60 2.98 -1.10 -4.75
N SER A 61 2.09 -0.93 -3.78
CA SER A 61 0.72 -0.47 -4.03
C SER A 61 0.70 0.94 -4.64
N LEU A 62 1.59 1.82 -4.16
CA LEU A 62 1.74 3.16 -4.69
C LEU A 62 2.31 3.14 -6.11
N ALA A 63 3.34 2.32 -6.38
CA ALA A 63 3.87 2.16 -7.73
C ALA A 63 2.78 1.71 -8.72
N ALA A 64 1.94 0.76 -8.32
CA ALA A 64 0.81 0.30 -9.12
C ALA A 64 -0.22 1.43 -9.38
N LEU A 65 -0.57 2.21 -8.36
CA LEU A 65 -1.48 3.34 -8.51
C LEU A 65 -0.90 4.45 -9.41
N ARG A 66 0.39 4.77 -9.25
CA ARG A 66 1.10 5.76 -10.09
C ARG A 66 1.15 5.33 -11.56
N ARG A 67 1.30 4.02 -11.83
CA ARG A 67 1.21 3.46 -13.19
C ARG A 67 -0.15 3.67 -13.85
N GLN A 68 -1.23 3.73 -13.06
CA GLN A 68 -2.58 4.01 -13.55
C GLN A 68 -2.86 5.52 -13.75
N GLY A 69 -1.87 6.40 -13.53
CA GLY A 69 -2.03 7.84 -13.76
C GLY A 69 -2.75 8.58 -12.64
N PHE A 70 -2.72 8.04 -11.42
CA PHE A 70 -3.34 8.67 -10.25
C PHE A 70 -2.33 8.93 -9.13
N ARG A 71 -2.52 10.00 -8.37
CA ARG A 71 -1.83 10.26 -7.10
C ARG A 71 -2.84 10.20 -5.95
N PRO A 72 -2.54 9.48 -4.86
CA PRO A 72 -3.42 9.44 -3.69
C PRO A 72 -3.33 10.73 -2.86
N ALA A 73 -4.45 11.15 -2.29
CA ALA A 73 -4.50 12.23 -1.30
C ALA A 73 -4.01 11.78 0.08
N SER A 74 -4.09 10.49 0.40
CA SER A 74 -3.61 9.91 1.67
C SER A 74 -3.13 8.47 1.49
N ARG A 75 -2.32 7.98 2.45
CA ARG A 75 -1.77 6.61 2.39
C ARG A 75 -2.84 5.52 2.48
N TYR A 76 -3.98 5.82 3.11
CA TYR A 76 -5.08 4.87 3.31
C TYR A 76 -5.75 4.47 1.98
N VAL A 77 -5.96 5.45 1.10
CA VAL A 77 -6.63 5.28 -0.19
C VAL A 77 -5.86 4.34 -1.12
N VAL A 78 -4.53 4.27 -0.98
CA VAL A 78 -3.67 3.44 -1.83
C VAL A 78 -4.05 1.96 -1.77
N PHE A 79 -4.40 1.44 -0.59
CA PHE A 79 -4.79 0.04 -0.45
C PHE A 79 -6.21 -0.25 -0.95
N GLN A 80 -7.10 0.74 -0.91
CA GLN A 80 -8.45 0.60 -1.49
C GLN A 80 -8.41 0.48 -3.01
N CYS A 81 -7.37 1.02 -3.65
CA CYS A 81 -7.18 0.92 -5.10
C CYS A 81 -6.65 -0.45 -5.55
N LEU A 82 -6.09 -1.27 -4.66
CA LEU A 82 -5.38 -2.51 -4.99
C LEU A 82 -6.17 -3.52 -5.83
N PRO A 83 -7.46 -3.79 -5.55
CA PRO A 83 -8.26 -4.69 -6.38
C PRO A 83 -8.37 -4.24 -7.85
N HIS A 84 -8.14 -2.94 -8.12
CA HIS A 84 -8.27 -2.34 -9.45
C HIS A 84 -6.92 -2.03 -10.11
N THR A 85 -5.83 -2.01 -9.37
CA THR A 85 -4.48 -1.73 -9.90
C THR A 85 -3.66 -3.00 -10.12
N LEU A 86 -3.77 -3.98 -9.22
CA LEU A 86 -3.00 -5.23 -9.24
C LEU A 86 -3.89 -6.48 -9.35
N GLU A 87 -5.21 -6.31 -9.48
CA GLU A 87 -6.20 -7.41 -9.54
C GLU A 87 -6.06 -8.43 -8.40
N VAL A 88 -5.57 -7.97 -7.25
CA VAL A 88 -5.35 -8.82 -6.09
C VAL A 88 -6.69 -9.24 -5.46
N GLY A 89 -6.76 -10.52 -5.09
CA GLY A 89 -7.94 -11.10 -4.48
C GLY A 89 -8.31 -10.47 -3.13
N PRO A 90 -9.54 -10.73 -2.66
CA PRO A 90 -10.10 -10.07 -1.49
C PRO A 90 -9.30 -10.29 -0.19
N ASP A 91 -8.55 -11.38 -0.10
CA ASP A 91 -7.76 -11.73 1.08
C ASP A 91 -6.54 -10.81 1.25
N VAL A 92 -5.91 -10.42 0.15
CA VAL A 92 -4.71 -9.57 0.17
C VAL A 92 -5.05 -8.14 0.57
N TRP A 93 -6.09 -7.54 -0.01
CA TRP A 93 -6.44 -6.16 0.35
C TRP A 93 -6.95 -6.06 1.79
N ARG A 94 -7.70 -7.06 2.29
CA ARG A 94 -8.17 -7.08 3.68
C ARG A 94 -7.02 -7.19 4.67
N LEU A 95 -6.03 -8.02 4.38
CA LEU A 95 -4.82 -8.12 5.20
C LEU A 95 -4.09 -6.77 5.27
N LEU A 96 -3.94 -6.08 4.14
CA LEU A 96 -3.27 -4.78 4.09
C LEU A 96 -4.07 -3.67 4.77
N ALA A 97 -5.41 -3.70 4.66
CA ALA A 97 -6.28 -2.81 5.42
C ALA A 97 -6.10 -3.03 6.93
N ARG A 98 -6.08 -4.28 7.39
CA ARG A 98 -5.83 -4.58 8.81
C ARG A 98 -4.45 -4.13 9.26
N ALA A 99 -3.42 -4.32 8.45
CA ALA A 99 -2.07 -3.85 8.73
C ALA A 99 -2.03 -2.31 8.85
N HIS A 100 -2.81 -1.60 8.04
CA HIS A 100 -2.94 -0.14 8.15
C HIS A 100 -3.52 0.29 9.51
N ASP A 101 -4.57 -0.39 9.99
CA ASP A 101 -5.18 -0.11 11.29
C ASP A 101 -4.20 -0.34 12.44
N VAL A 102 -3.46 -1.47 12.40
CA VAL A 102 -2.42 -1.79 13.39
C VAL A 102 -1.32 -0.72 13.37
N ARG A 103 -0.86 -0.29 12.19
CA ARG A 103 0.15 0.78 12.05
C ARG A 103 -0.33 2.10 12.65
N ASN A 104 -1.61 2.44 12.51
CA ASN A 104 -2.17 3.68 13.05
C ASN A 104 -2.54 3.57 14.53
N GLY A 105 -2.27 2.44 15.18
CA GLY A 105 -2.57 2.21 16.60
C GLY A 105 -4.05 2.01 16.91
N PHE A 106 -4.89 1.77 15.89
CA PHE A 106 -6.32 1.54 16.07
C PHE A 106 -6.64 0.15 16.65
N ASP A 107 -5.69 -0.78 16.61
CA ASP A 107 -5.82 -2.08 17.26
C ASP A 107 -4.67 -2.34 18.24
N THR A 108 -4.91 -2.01 19.50
CA THR A 108 -4.03 -2.32 20.63
C THR A 108 -4.19 -3.76 21.15
N ARG A 109 -4.84 -4.67 20.40
CA ARG A 109 -5.13 -6.04 20.87
C ARG A 109 -4.59 -7.19 20.01
N ALA A 110 -4.03 -6.97 18.82
CA ALA A 110 -3.55 -8.07 17.95
C ALA A 110 -2.06 -8.43 18.06
N VAL A 111 -1.24 -7.71 18.85
CA VAL A 111 0.21 -7.99 18.97
C VAL A 111 0.55 -8.82 20.21
N THR A 112 -0.45 -9.30 20.97
CA THR A 112 -0.23 -9.99 22.26
C THR A 112 -0.82 -11.41 22.34
N ARG A 113 -0.87 -12.18 21.24
CA ARG A 113 -1.09 -13.63 21.35
C ARG A 113 -0.22 -14.41 20.38
#